data_AF-A0A1T1CML0-F1
#
_entry.id   AF-A0A1T1CML0-F1
#
_cell.length_a   1.000
_cell.length_b   1.000
_cell.length_c   1.000
_cell.angle_alpha   90.00
_cell.angle_beta   90.00
_cell.angle_gamma   90.00
#
_symmetry.space_group_name_H-M   'P 1'
#
loop_
_entity.id
_entity.type
_entity.pdbx_description
1 polymer ?
#
loop_
_entity_poly.entity_id
_entity_poly.type
_entity_poly.pdbx_seq_one_letter_code
_entity_poly.pdbx_strand_id
1 'polypeptide(L)'
;MKAKIYSNKLFIGTTDLQIGDENMGCIFGEFVPTENYFKYIQKSVWKFWKTNKPDYKKWSSLRFNVQLENGYFLYPIGGYTFDDNPDFPTEPKRIDIAGIDRDVLDFFSLQNSSNLFIEEPWEKITINQKIGFEEELSKEIGLEEKSIFDFLKPKQEKHKLSDFKFSALYKYKSDDDVLFEVRNQNFEKQFTVIHLTWNGKKEIDGFPGTDFFKDFNEFKNLRMIPDKNEWEEMES
;
A
#
# COMPACT_ATOMS: atom_id res chain seq x y z
N MET A 1 16.68 5.49 4.38
CA MET A 1 16.08 5.63 3.04
C MET A 1 15.04 6.71 3.07
N LYS A 2 15.10 7.64 2.12
CA LYS A 2 14.14 8.75 2.07
C LYS A 2 12.75 8.26 1.71
N ALA A 3 11.75 8.80 2.39
CA ALA A 3 10.36 8.49 2.13
C ALA A 3 9.46 9.72 2.22
N LYS A 4 8.39 9.70 1.43
CA LYS A 4 7.27 10.64 1.49
C LYS A 4 6.11 9.99 2.22
N ILE A 5 5.47 10.75 3.08
CA ILE A 5 4.36 10.28 3.91
C ILE A 5 3.09 11.03 3.48
N TYR A 6 2.02 10.26 3.33
CA TYR A 6 0.73 10.73 2.91
C TYR A 6 -0.36 10.33 3.90
N SER A 7 -1.40 11.14 4.01
CA SER A 7 -2.69 10.75 4.57
C SER A 7 -3.73 10.85 3.45
N ASN A 8 -4.35 9.73 3.10
CA ASN A 8 -5.04 9.60 1.82
C ASN A 8 -4.13 10.09 0.67
N LYS A 9 -4.59 11.03 -0.16
CA LYS A 9 -3.84 11.61 -1.27
C LYS A 9 -2.95 12.79 -0.85
N LEU A 10 -3.06 13.25 0.40
CA LEU A 10 -2.43 14.48 0.87
C LEU A 10 -1.01 14.21 1.37
N PHE A 11 -0.03 14.93 0.82
CA PHE A 11 1.35 14.89 1.28
C PHE A 11 1.51 15.62 2.63
N ILE A 12 1.94 14.90 3.65
CA ILE A 12 1.97 15.39 5.04
C ILE A 12 3.38 15.51 5.62
N GLY A 13 4.40 14.95 4.96
CA GLY A 13 5.78 15.12 5.40
C GLY A 13 6.74 14.13 4.76
N THR A 14 8.00 14.25 5.15
CA THR A 14 9.08 13.35 4.75
C THR A 14 9.74 12.74 5.96
N THR A 15 10.50 11.69 5.73
CA THR A 15 11.37 11.08 6.73
C THR A 15 12.56 10.41 6.05
N ASP A 16 13.64 10.22 6.80
CA ASP A 16 14.69 9.27 6.43
C ASP A 16 14.56 8.05 7.33
N LEU A 17 14.09 6.94 6.75
CA LEU A 17 13.77 5.71 7.46
C LEU A 17 15.03 4.86 7.70
N GLN A 18 15.13 4.34 8.91
CA GLN A 18 16.15 3.38 9.33
C GLN A 18 15.50 2.19 10.04
N ILE A 19 16.22 1.06 10.08
CA ILE A 19 15.77 -0.13 10.78
C ILE A 19 15.87 0.12 12.29
N GLY A 20 14.80 -0.21 13.02
CA GLY A 20 14.75 -0.13 14.48
C GLY A 20 14.77 -1.48 15.15
N ASP A 21 13.69 -2.25 14.99
CA ASP A 21 13.59 -3.64 15.47
C ASP A 21 13.38 -4.56 14.28
N GLU A 22 14.46 -5.18 13.84
CA GLU A 22 14.51 -6.04 12.66
C GLU A 22 13.62 -7.28 12.79
N ASN A 23 13.52 -7.86 14.00
CA ASN A 23 12.72 -9.06 14.24
C ASN A 23 11.22 -8.77 14.18
N MET A 24 10.82 -7.54 14.51
CA MET A 24 9.44 -7.09 14.51
C MET A 24 9.05 -6.35 13.21
N GLY A 25 9.94 -6.29 12.22
CA GLY A 25 9.68 -5.57 10.98
C GLY A 25 9.53 -4.06 11.20
N CYS A 26 10.23 -3.50 12.19
CA CYS A 26 10.05 -2.11 12.59
C CYS A 26 11.10 -1.20 11.97
N ILE A 27 10.63 -0.18 11.25
CA ILE A 27 11.45 0.92 10.74
C ILE A 27 10.89 2.24 11.27
N PHE A 28 11.76 3.23 11.42
CA PHE A 28 11.39 4.53 11.97
C PHE A 28 12.27 5.64 11.42
N GLY A 29 11.87 6.88 11.64
CA GLY A 29 12.67 8.04 11.29
C GLY A 29 12.11 9.32 11.86
N GLU A 30 12.94 10.37 11.86
CA GLU A 30 12.47 11.72 12.16
C GLU A 30 11.43 12.11 11.11
N PHE A 31 10.26 12.54 11.59
CA PHE A 31 9.17 13.00 10.76
C PHE A 31 9.26 14.51 10.59
N VAL A 32 9.48 14.94 9.34
CA VAL A 32 9.52 16.34 8.94
C VAL A 32 8.15 16.71 8.35
N PRO A 33 7.24 17.31 9.14
CA PRO A 33 5.88 17.60 8.70
C PRO A 33 5.80 18.76 7.71
N THR A 34 4.80 18.72 6.83
CA THR A 34 4.36 19.89 6.05
C THR A 34 3.23 20.64 6.77
N GLU A 35 2.84 21.80 6.24
CA GLU A 35 1.66 22.55 6.71
C GLU A 35 0.38 21.69 6.73
N ASN A 36 0.25 20.74 5.81
CA ASN A 36 -0.89 19.84 5.75
C ASN A 36 -0.99 18.94 6.98
N TYR A 37 0.13 18.50 7.54
CA TYR A 37 0.13 17.71 8.76
C TYR A 37 -0.45 18.51 9.93
N PHE A 38 0.05 19.72 10.14
CA PHE A 38 -0.43 20.60 11.21
C PHE A 38 -1.90 20.96 11.05
N LYS A 39 -2.33 21.25 9.80
CA LYS A 39 -3.69 21.68 9.50
C LYS A 39 -4.72 20.57 9.65
N TYR A 40 -4.40 19.34 9.24
CA TYR A 40 -5.40 18.27 9.08
C TYR A 40 -5.16 17.02 9.93
N ILE A 41 -3.91 16.73 10.32
CA ILE A 41 -3.54 15.42 10.89
C ILE A 41 -3.17 15.50 12.37
N GLN A 42 -2.37 16.49 12.78
CA GLN A 42 -1.77 16.57 14.12
C GLN A 42 -2.79 16.41 15.25
N LYS A 43 -3.94 17.09 15.18
CA LYS A 43 -4.99 16.98 16.19
C LYS A 43 -5.54 15.55 16.33
N SER A 44 -5.57 14.78 15.24
CA SER A 44 -5.97 13.38 15.26
C SER A 44 -4.92 12.50 15.92
N VAL A 45 -3.63 12.77 15.70
CA VAL A 45 -2.50 12.11 16.40
C VAL A 45 -2.59 12.34 17.91
N TRP A 46 -2.69 13.61 18.33
CA TRP A 46 -2.82 13.95 19.74
C TRP A 46 -4.06 13.32 20.39
N LYS A 47 -5.19 13.31 19.69
CA LYS A 47 -6.42 12.69 20.20
C LYS A 47 -6.27 11.18 20.36
N PHE A 48 -5.58 10.52 19.44
CA PHE A 48 -5.37 9.07 19.47
C PHE A 48 -4.58 8.66 20.72
N TRP A 49 -3.50 9.38 21.04
CA TRP A 49 -2.63 9.06 22.18
C TRP A 49 -3.12 9.55 23.54
N LYS A 50 -4.08 10.49 23.58
CA LYS A 50 -4.62 11.03 24.84
C LYS A 50 -5.43 10.01 25.66
N THR A 51 -5.81 8.86 25.09
CA THR A 51 -6.74 7.90 25.70
C THR A 51 -6.18 6.48 25.70
N ASN A 52 -6.52 5.70 26.73
CA ASN A 52 -6.24 4.27 26.80
C ASN A 52 -7.21 3.43 25.94
N LYS A 53 -8.19 4.07 25.30
CA LYS A 53 -9.14 3.46 24.36
C LYS A 53 -9.14 4.23 23.05
N PRO A 54 -8.07 4.13 22.24
CA PRO A 54 -7.96 4.85 20.99
C PRO A 54 -9.01 4.41 19.97
N ASP A 55 -9.47 5.36 19.15
CA ASP A 55 -10.43 5.10 18.07
C ASP A 55 -9.68 4.63 16.81
N TYR A 56 -9.50 3.32 16.69
CA TYR A 56 -8.84 2.71 15.55
C TYR A 56 -9.60 2.89 14.24
N LYS A 57 -10.94 3.00 14.25
CA LYS A 57 -11.72 3.26 13.03
C LYS A 57 -11.38 4.64 12.47
N LYS A 58 -11.32 5.65 13.35
CA LYS A 58 -10.88 6.99 12.96
C LYS A 58 -9.41 6.99 12.52
N TRP A 59 -8.53 6.26 13.19
CA TRP A 59 -7.12 6.14 12.77
C TRP A 59 -6.98 5.55 11.37
N SER A 60 -7.65 4.42 11.11
CA SER A 60 -7.66 3.78 9.79
C SER A 60 -8.24 4.68 8.70
N SER A 61 -9.23 5.54 9.00
CA SER A 61 -9.76 6.51 8.03
C SER A 61 -8.76 7.58 7.58
N LEU A 62 -7.66 7.78 8.33
CA LEU A 62 -6.58 8.68 7.90
C LEU A 62 -5.75 8.08 6.75
N ARG A 63 -5.86 6.76 6.51
CA ARG A 63 -5.24 6.02 5.39
C ARG A 63 -3.82 6.49 5.12
N PHE A 64 -2.96 6.32 6.13
CA PHE A 64 -1.56 6.68 6.00
C PHE A 64 -0.86 5.79 4.96
N ASN A 65 0.00 6.40 4.16
CA ASN A 65 0.80 5.73 3.14
C ASN A 65 2.23 6.27 3.20
N VAL A 66 3.21 5.40 3.00
CA VAL A 66 4.63 5.77 2.95
C VAL A 66 5.23 5.28 1.64
N GLN A 67 5.72 6.21 0.83
CA GLN A 67 6.37 5.93 -0.44
C GLN A 67 7.87 6.16 -0.32
N LEU A 68 8.64 5.11 -0.58
CA LEU A 68 10.10 5.17 -0.63
C LEU A 68 10.56 5.97 -1.87
N GLU A 69 11.78 6.49 -1.86
CA GLU A 69 12.33 7.26 -2.98
C GLU A 69 12.43 6.47 -4.30
N ASN A 70 12.53 5.14 -4.21
CA ASN A 70 12.46 4.26 -5.37
C ASN A 70 11.03 4.09 -5.94
N GLY A 71 10.01 4.66 -5.30
CA GLY A 71 8.61 4.61 -5.72
C GLY A 71 7.77 3.53 -5.04
N TYR A 72 8.41 2.58 -4.32
CA TYR A 72 7.72 1.49 -3.63
C TYR A 72 6.87 2.02 -2.46
N PHE A 73 5.64 1.52 -2.34
CA PHE A 73 4.78 1.84 -1.20
C PHE A 73 4.91 0.76 -0.13
N LEU A 74 5.26 1.18 1.08
CA LEU A 74 5.29 0.28 2.22
C LEU A 74 3.88 -0.20 2.56
N TYR A 75 3.77 -1.48 2.90
CA TYR A 75 2.54 -2.07 3.40
C TYR A 75 2.76 -2.69 4.78
N PRO A 76 2.71 -1.94 5.89
CA PRO A 76 2.94 -2.49 7.23
C PRO A 76 1.74 -3.27 7.77
N ILE A 77 1.99 -4.43 8.40
CA ILE A 77 0.95 -5.20 9.12
C ILE A 77 0.53 -4.49 10.41
N GLY A 78 1.49 -3.96 11.16
CA GLY A 78 1.28 -3.26 12.43
C GLY A 78 0.82 -1.81 12.26
N GLY A 79 0.98 -1.25 11.06
CA GLY A 79 0.54 0.09 10.70
C GLY A 79 1.59 1.18 10.98
N TYR A 80 1.09 2.39 11.19
CA TYR A 80 1.88 3.61 11.34
C TYR A 80 1.52 4.29 12.66
N THR A 81 2.54 4.83 13.33
CA THR A 81 2.38 5.67 14.53
C THR A 81 3.23 6.92 14.41
N PHE A 82 2.76 8.01 15.01
CA PHE A 82 3.50 9.28 15.07
C PHE A 82 3.73 9.63 16.54
N ASP A 83 4.99 9.88 16.89
CA ASP A 83 5.35 10.54 18.13
C ASP A 83 5.30 12.05 17.91
N ASP A 84 4.19 12.64 18.39
CA ASP A 84 3.94 14.07 18.39
C ASP A 84 3.11 14.37 19.63
N ASN A 85 3.71 15.07 20.59
CA ASN A 85 3.08 15.38 21.86
C ASN A 85 2.85 16.90 21.98
N PRO A 86 1.61 17.37 22.25
CA PRO A 86 1.33 18.79 22.42
C PRO A 86 2.08 19.44 23.58
N ASP A 87 2.50 18.65 24.58
CA ASP A 87 3.27 19.14 25.73
C ASP A 87 4.74 19.43 25.36
N PHE A 88 5.21 18.87 24.24
CA PHE A 88 6.57 19.02 23.73
C PHE A 88 6.58 19.48 22.26
N PRO A 89 6.04 20.68 21.96
CA PRO A 89 5.81 21.11 20.58
C PRO A 89 7.10 21.32 19.77
N THR A 90 8.22 21.57 20.44
CA THR A 90 9.55 21.81 19.87
C THR A 90 10.37 20.55 19.68
N GLU A 91 9.97 19.41 20.25
CA GLU A 91 10.69 18.15 20.07
C GLU A 91 10.54 17.66 18.61
N PRO A 92 11.59 17.03 18.06
CA PRO A 92 11.50 16.34 16.78
C PRO A 92 10.37 15.32 16.82
N LYS A 93 9.54 15.31 15.77
CA LYS A 93 8.48 14.33 15.63
C LYS A 93 9.08 13.06 15.03
N ARG A 94 8.49 11.91 15.32
CA ARG A 94 8.94 10.63 14.78
C ARG A 94 7.78 9.90 14.14
N ILE A 95 8.07 9.14 13.09
CA ILE A 95 7.17 8.12 12.55
C ILE A 95 7.77 6.75 12.83
N ASP A 96 6.94 5.83 13.29
CA ASP A 96 7.26 4.41 13.43
C ASP A 96 6.32 3.61 12.54
N ILE A 97 6.89 2.60 11.88
CA ILE A 97 6.21 1.75 10.90
C ILE A 97 6.53 0.31 11.27
N ALA A 98 5.51 -0.46 11.63
CA ALA A 98 5.69 -1.79 12.23
C ALA A 98 5.14 -2.91 11.36
N GLY A 99 5.82 -4.07 11.34
CA GLY A 99 5.42 -5.23 10.56
C GLY A 99 5.66 -5.06 9.07
N ILE A 100 6.83 -4.54 8.70
CA ILE A 100 7.38 -4.58 7.35
C ILE A 100 7.94 -5.97 7.06
N ASP A 101 7.67 -6.49 5.86
CA ASP A 101 8.16 -7.81 5.45
C ASP A 101 9.69 -7.86 5.35
N ARG A 102 10.24 -9.03 5.66
CA ARG A 102 11.69 -9.26 5.73
C ARG A 102 12.40 -8.88 4.42
N ASP A 103 11.82 -9.22 3.29
CA ASP A 103 12.40 -8.92 1.97
C ASP A 103 12.54 -7.41 1.73
N VAL A 104 11.62 -6.62 2.28
CA VAL A 104 11.70 -5.15 2.24
C VAL A 104 12.77 -4.66 3.22
N LEU A 105 12.91 -5.23 4.41
CA LEU A 105 14.00 -4.88 5.34
C LEU A 105 15.39 -5.22 4.79
N ASP A 106 15.53 -6.34 4.10
CA ASP A 106 16.80 -6.74 3.48
C ASP A 106 17.19 -5.73 2.39
N PHE A 107 16.22 -5.18 1.66
CA PHE A 107 16.44 -4.06 0.74
C PHE A 107 16.98 -2.80 1.45
N PHE A 108 16.46 -2.46 2.63
CA PHE A 108 17.01 -1.36 3.45
C PHE A 108 18.46 -1.61 3.88
N SER A 109 18.79 -2.86 4.20
CA SER A 109 20.09 -3.25 4.74
C SER A 109 21.19 -3.32 3.68
N LEU A 110 20.84 -3.73 2.45
CA LEU A 110 21.84 -4.06 1.44
C LEU A 110 22.30 -2.87 0.58
N GLN A 111 21.64 -1.70 0.65
CA GLN A 111 21.91 -0.48 -0.16
C GLN A 111 22.11 -0.68 -1.68
N ASN A 112 21.96 -1.91 -2.20
CA ASN A 112 22.32 -2.33 -3.56
C ASN A 112 21.50 -3.53 -4.07
N SER A 113 20.51 -4.03 -3.34
CA SER A 113 19.75 -5.17 -3.86
C SER A 113 18.76 -4.71 -4.94
N SER A 114 19.07 -5.06 -6.18
CA SER A 114 18.24 -4.94 -7.39
C SER A 114 16.86 -5.63 -7.28
N ASN A 115 16.57 -6.29 -6.17
CA ASN A 115 15.43 -7.18 -6.00
C ASN A 115 14.08 -6.45 -6.08
N LEU A 116 13.95 -5.23 -5.57
CA LEU A 116 12.69 -4.44 -5.62
C LEU A 116 12.68 -3.38 -6.74
N PHE A 117 13.60 -3.44 -7.68
CA PHE A 117 13.57 -2.54 -8.83
C PHE A 117 12.59 -3.05 -9.88
N ILE A 118 11.72 -2.14 -10.30
CA ILE A 118 10.82 -2.33 -11.42
C ILE A 118 11.53 -1.94 -12.72
N GLU A 119 11.22 -2.64 -13.81
CA GLU A 119 11.74 -2.38 -15.15
C GLU A 119 10.59 -2.09 -16.11
N GLU A 120 10.84 -1.29 -17.15
CA GLU A 120 9.86 -1.07 -18.20
C GLU A 120 9.44 -2.42 -18.84
N PRO A 121 8.16 -2.58 -19.21
CA PRO A 121 7.09 -1.56 -19.25
C PRO A 121 6.30 -1.39 -17.93
N TRP A 122 6.78 -1.89 -16.80
CA TRP A 122 6.13 -1.66 -15.51
C TRP A 122 6.59 -0.32 -14.88
N GLU A 123 5.63 0.45 -14.38
CA GLU A 123 5.85 1.82 -13.94
C GLU A 123 5.51 2.04 -12.47
N LYS A 124 6.24 2.97 -11.84
CA LYS A 124 5.97 3.47 -10.49
C LYS A 124 4.66 4.24 -10.49
N ILE A 125 3.86 4.05 -9.44
CA ILE A 125 2.57 4.73 -9.30
C ILE A 125 2.68 5.93 -8.35
N THR A 126 1.85 6.92 -8.58
CA THR A 126 1.63 8.04 -7.65
C THR A 126 0.65 7.66 -6.54
N ILE A 127 0.60 8.44 -5.45
CA ILE A 127 -0.41 8.23 -4.40
C ILE A 127 -1.86 8.31 -4.92
N ASN A 128 -2.11 9.13 -5.95
CA ASN A 128 -3.42 9.24 -6.58
C ASN A 128 -3.80 7.95 -7.31
N GLN A 129 -2.87 7.40 -8.09
CA GLN A 129 -3.03 6.12 -8.78
C GLN A 129 -3.21 4.97 -7.78
N LYS A 130 -2.32 4.85 -6.78
CA LYS A 130 -2.42 3.85 -5.72
C LYS A 130 -3.81 3.79 -5.11
N ILE A 131 -4.30 4.95 -4.66
CA ILE A 131 -5.61 5.03 -4.01
C ILE A 131 -6.73 4.70 -5.00
N GLY A 132 -6.63 5.18 -6.24
CA GLY A 132 -7.61 4.88 -7.28
C GLY A 132 -7.71 3.39 -7.61
N PHE A 133 -6.58 2.69 -7.76
CA PHE A 133 -6.55 1.25 -8.04
C PHE A 133 -7.12 0.43 -6.89
N GLU A 134 -6.80 0.77 -5.64
CA GLU A 134 -7.36 0.09 -4.47
C GLU A 134 -8.86 0.32 -4.30
N GLU A 135 -9.34 1.54 -4.61
CA GLU A 135 -10.77 1.86 -4.62
C GLU A 135 -11.50 1.11 -5.74
N GLU A 136 -10.92 1.05 -6.93
CA GLU A 136 -11.51 0.32 -8.05
C GLU A 136 -11.57 -1.18 -7.78
N LEU A 137 -10.48 -1.78 -7.30
CA LEU A 137 -10.48 -3.18 -6.88
C LEU A 137 -11.54 -3.46 -5.81
N SER A 138 -11.67 -2.57 -4.81
CA SER A 138 -12.68 -2.70 -3.76
C SER A 138 -14.11 -2.71 -4.33
N LYS A 139 -14.39 -1.89 -5.35
CA LYS A 139 -15.68 -1.86 -6.05
C LYS A 139 -15.92 -3.14 -6.82
N GLU A 140 -14.97 -3.55 -7.65
CA GLU A 140 -15.09 -4.70 -8.54
C GLU A 140 -15.34 -5.99 -7.77
N ILE A 141 -14.72 -6.15 -6.59
CA ILE A 141 -14.91 -7.34 -5.74
C ILE A 141 -16.03 -7.18 -4.69
N GLY A 142 -16.72 -6.03 -4.69
CA GLY A 142 -17.91 -5.77 -3.87
C GLY A 142 -17.66 -5.56 -2.37
N LEU A 143 -16.53 -4.92 -2.01
CA LEU A 143 -16.20 -4.54 -0.62
C LEU A 143 -16.75 -3.17 -0.20
N GLU A 144 -17.30 -2.36 -1.12
CA GLU A 144 -17.89 -1.07 -0.75
C GLU A 144 -19.08 -1.23 0.23
N GLU A 145 -19.24 -0.22 1.12
CA GLU A 145 -20.32 -0.22 2.11
C GLU A 145 -21.67 -0.34 1.41
N LYS A 146 -22.35 -1.45 1.70
CA LYS A 146 -23.70 -1.73 1.25
C LYS A 146 -24.62 -0.57 1.61
N SER A 147 -25.32 -0.03 0.62
CA SER A 147 -26.40 0.92 0.83
C SER A 147 -27.43 0.33 1.79
N ILE A 148 -28.09 1.17 2.60
CA ILE A 148 -29.20 0.78 3.48
C ILE A 148 -30.36 0.08 2.75
N PHE A 149 -30.38 0.05 1.42
CA PHE A 149 -31.35 -0.71 0.60
C PHE A 149 -30.85 -2.08 0.13
N ASP A 150 -29.60 -2.47 0.42
CA ASP A 150 -28.98 -3.71 -0.07
C ASP A 150 -29.42 -4.97 0.71
N PHE A 151 -30.22 -4.84 1.76
CA PHE A 151 -30.84 -5.99 2.46
C PHE A 151 -31.83 -6.78 1.59
N LEU A 152 -32.28 -6.19 0.48
CA LEU A 152 -33.15 -6.83 -0.51
C LEU A 152 -32.39 -7.61 -1.59
N LYS A 153 -31.06 -7.51 -1.65
CA LYS A 153 -30.26 -8.21 -2.65
C LYS A 153 -29.94 -9.64 -2.19
N PRO A 154 -30.04 -10.64 -3.09
CA PRO A 154 -29.68 -12.03 -2.76
C PRO A 154 -28.24 -12.11 -2.26
N LYS A 155 -27.97 -13.12 -1.41
CA LYS A 155 -26.64 -13.37 -0.82
C LYS A 155 -25.67 -13.74 -1.94
N GLN A 156 -24.98 -12.74 -2.48
CA GLN A 156 -24.06 -12.91 -3.59
C GLN A 156 -22.85 -13.74 -3.17
N GLU A 157 -22.32 -14.52 -4.12
CA GLU A 157 -21.05 -15.22 -3.94
C GLU A 157 -19.93 -14.21 -3.68
N LYS A 158 -19.04 -14.62 -2.78
CA LYS A 158 -17.92 -13.83 -2.30
C LYS A 158 -16.78 -13.98 -3.30
N HIS A 159 -16.22 -12.88 -3.77
CA HIS A 159 -15.08 -12.93 -4.68
C HIS A 159 -13.86 -13.52 -3.95
N LYS A 160 -12.97 -14.22 -4.66
CA LYS A 160 -11.80 -14.87 -4.05
C LYS A 160 -10.88 -13.89 -3.30
N LEU A 161 -10.85 -12.62 -3.75
CA LEU A 161 -10.09 -11.55 -3.11
C LEU A 161 -10.84 -10.85 -1.96
N SER A 162 -12.11 -11.16 -1.69
CA SER A 162 -12.87 -10.43 -0.66
C SER A 162 -12.35 -10.62 0.77
N ASP A 163 -11.50 -11.63 1.00
CA ASP A 163 -10.82 -11.87 2.29
C ASP A 163 -9.37 -11.35 2.33
N PHE A 164 -8.90 -10.78 1.23
CA PHE A 164 -7.56 -10.25 1.13
C PHE A 164 -7.54 -8.77 1.52
N LYS A 165 -6.48 -8.39 2.22
CA LYS A 165 -6.06 -7.00 2.26
C LYS A 165 -5.06 -6.78 1.14
N PHE A 166 -5.11 -5.64 0.48
CA PHE A 166 -4.26 -5.35 -0.66
C PHE A 166 -3.66 -3.94 -0.61
N SER A 167 -2.57 -3.76 -1.35
CA SER A 167 -1.82 -2.52 -1.50
C SER A 167 -1.26 -2.43 -2.91
N ALA A 168 -1.68 -1.43 -3.70
CA ALA A 168 -1.16 -1.27 -5.06
C ALA A 168 0.31 -0.78 -5.05
N LEU A 169 1.13 -1.32 -5.96
CA LEU A 169 2.57 -1.06 -6.04
C LEU A 169 3.02 -0.49 -7.40
N TYR A 170 2.68 -1.16 -8.50
CA TYR A 170 3.12 -0.83 -9.85
C TYR A 170 1.98 -1.00 -10.85
N LYS A 171 2.08 -0.30 -11.99
CA LYS A 171 1.13 -0.43 -13.10
C LYS A 171 1.87 -0.87 -14.34
N TYR A 172 1.29 -1.75 -15.14
CA TYR A 172 1.73 -1.98 -16.49
C TYR A 172 1.39 -0.75 -17.37
N LYS A 173 2.33 -0.32 -18.21
CA LYS A 173 2.19 0.91 -19.00
C LYS A 173 1.04 0.83 -20.02
N SER A 174 0.85 -0.34 -20.62
CA SER A 174 0.11 -0.48 -21.88
C SER A 174 -1.30 -1.03 -21.73
N ASP A 175 -1.71 -1.42 -20.53
CA ASP A 175 -3.07 -1.88 -20.21
C ASP A 175 -3.47 -1.45 -18.78
N ASP A 176 -4.48 -2.12 -18.22
CA ASP A 176 -5.01 -1.87 -16.87
C ASP A 176 -4.53 -2.89 -15.82
N ASP A 177 -3.43 -3.58 -16.10
CA ASP A 177 -2.79 -4.48 -15.14
C ASP A 177 -2.07 -3.68 -14.04
N VAL A 178 -2.39 -4.05 -12.80
CA VAL A 178 -1.81 -3.45 -11.60
C VAL A 178 -1.25 -4.55 -10.71
N LEU A 179 -0.01 -4.39 -10.26
CA LEU A 179 0.58 -5.24 -9.24
C LEU A 179 0.13 -4.79 -7.85
N PHE A 180 -0.46 -5.71 -7.11
CA PHE A 180 -0.81 -5.55 -5.70
C PHE A 180 0.04 -6.47 -4.83
N GLU A 181 0.48 -5.95 -3.69
CA GLU A 181 0.80 -6.78 -2.54
C GLU A 181 -0.51 -7.20 -1.86
N VAL A 182 -0.63 -8.47 -1.49
CA VAL A 182 -1.85 -9.05 -0.91
C VAL A 182 -1.54 -9.87 0.33
N ARG A 183 -2.48 -9.85 1.29
CA ARG A 183 -2.35 -10.58 2.55
C ARG A 183 -3.65 -11.27 2.93
N ASN A 184 -3.53 -12.55 3.26
CA ASN A 184 -4.59 -13.37 3.83
C ASN A 184 -3.95 -14.41 4.77
N GLN A 185 -4.52 -14.60 5.97
CA GLN A 185 -3.95 -15.47 7.01
C GLN A 185 -3.76 -16.93 6.57
N ASN A 186 -4.50 -17.37 5.56
CA ASN A 186 -4.48 -18.75 5.06
C ASN A 186 -3.96 -18.83 3.62
N PHE A 187 -3.17 -17.86 3.17
CA PHE A 187 -2.66 -17.82 1.80
C PHE A 187 -1.19 -17.41 1.75
N GLU A 188 -0.39 -18.17 1.01
CA GLU A 188 1.06 -18.00 0.98
C GLU A 188 1.55 -16.98 -0.07
N LYS A 189 0.73 -16.69 -1.09
CA LYS A 189 1.12 -15.76 -2.16
C LYS A 189 1.01 -14.32 -1.67
N GLN A 190 2.07 -13.56 -1.84
CA GLN A 190 2.19 -12.17 -1.36
C GLN A 190 1.87 -11.13 -2.43
N PHE A 191 1.90 -11.50 -3.70
CA PHE A 191 1.66 -10.57 -4.80
C PHE A 191 0.61 -11.11 -5.76
N THR A 192 -0.09 -10.20 -6.43
CA THR A 192 -0.99 -10.55 -7.53
C THR A 192 -0.99 -9.44 -8.57
N VAL A 193 -1.00 -9.82 -9.83
CA VAL A 193 -1.36 -8.92 -10.92
C VAL A 193 -2.87 -9.01 -11.13
N ILE A 194 -3.52 -7.86 -11.25
CA ILE A 194 -4.96 -7.75 -11.46
C ILE A 194 -5.21 -6.80 -12.62
N HIS A 195 -5.97 -7.28 -13.60
CA HIS A 195 -6.50 -6.44 -14.67
C HIS A 195 -7.75 -5.70 -14.17
N LEU A 196 -7.66 -4.38 -13.96
CA LEU A 196 -8.79 -3.57 -13.53
C LEU A 196 -9.67 -3.21 -14.74
N THR A 197 -10.99 -3.31 -14.61
CA THR A 197 -11.92 -3.08 -15.73
C THR A 197 -12.45 -1.65 -15.77
N TRP A 198 -12.43 -0.93 -14.64
CA TRP A 198 -12.96 0.43 -14.52
C TRP A 198 -14.45 0.59 -14.87
N ASN A 199 -15.18 -0.53 -14.97
CA ASN A 199 -16.57 -0.53 -15.39
C ASN A 199 -17.52 0.03 -14.32
N GLY A 200 -17.01 0.33 -13.12
CA GLY A 200 -17.78 0.89 -12.01
C GLY A 200 -18.90 -0.03 -11.51
N LYS A 201 -18.81 -1.33 -11.81
CA LYS A 201 -19.77 -2.36 -11.40
C LYS A 201 -19.03 -3.58 -10.86
N LYS A 202 -19.67 -4.28 -9.93
CA LYS A 202 -19.19 -5.57 -9.45
C LYS A 202 -19.24 -6.57 -10.60
N GLU A 203 -18.10 -7.22 -10.88
CA GLU A 203 -18.01 -8.20 -11.96
C GLU A 203 -18.59 -9.56 -11.53
N ILE A 204 -19.04 -10.35 -12.50
CA ILE A 204 -19.61 -11.69 -12.34
C ILE A 204 -18.59 -12.70 -12.91
N ASP A 205 -18.50 -13.90 -12.34
CA ASP A 205 -17.69 -15.02 -12.83
C ASP A 205 -16.16 -14.84 -12.87
N GLY A 206 -15.50 -14.87 -11.71
CA GLY A 206 -14.05 -15.07 -11.64
C GLY A 206 -13.17 -13.90 -12.08
N PHE A 207 -13.77 -12.76 -12.43
CA PHE A 207 -13.12 -11.49 -12.69
C PHE A 207 -13.06 -10.59 -11.43
N PRO A 208 -12.03 -9.74 -11.29
CA PRO A 208 -10.96 -9.49 -12.26
C PRO A 208 -9.95 -10.66 -12.38
N GLY A 209 -9.37 -10.82 -13.57
CA GLY A 209 -8.29 -11.78 -13.83
C GLY A 209 -7.15 -11.56 -12.83
N THR A 210 -6.59 -12.64 -12.31
CA THR A 210 -5.78 -12.58 -11.08
C THR A 210 -4.72 -13.66 -11.08
N ASP A 211 -3.48 -13.25 -11.33
CA ASP A 211 -2.29 -14.10 -11.31
C ASP A 211 -1.53 -13.88 -10.01
N PHE A 212 -1.35 -14.94 -9.22
CA PHE A 212 -0.72 -14.86 -7.90
C PHE A 212 0.76 -15.27 -7.93
N PHE A 213 1.58 -14.51 -7.22
CA PHE A 213 3.01 -14.74 -7.07
C PHE A 213 3.38 -14.83 -5.58
N LYS A 214 4.28 -15.76 -5.27
CA LYS A 214 4.72 -16.12 -3.92
C LYS A 214 5.43 -14.95 -3.29
N ASP A 215 6.35 -14.37 -4.04
CA ASP A 215 7.22 -13.27 -3.66
C ASP A 215 7.49 -12.40 -4.90
N PHE A 216 8.22 -11.30 -4.69
CA PHE A 216 8.53 -10.36 -5.76
C PHE A 216 9.44 -10.98 -6.84
N ASN A 217 10.30 -11.94 -6.49
CA ASN A 217 11.19 -12.61 -7.45
C ASN A 217 10.40 -13.51 -8.40
N GLU A 218 9.38 -14.23 -7.89
CA GLU A 218 8.48 -15.03 -8.74
C GLU A 218 7.71 -14.12 -9.72
N PHE A 219 7.20 -12.97 -9.26
CA PHE A 219 6.62 -11.95 -10.16
C PHE A 219 7.62 -11.49 -11.22
N LYS A 220 8.86 -11.19 -10.79
CA LYS A 220 9.92 -10.70 -11.67
C LYS A 220 10.21 -11.68 -12.80
N ASN A 221 10.38 -12.96 -12.45
CA ASN A 221 10.76 -14.02 -13.39
C ASN A 221 9.60 -14.46 -14.29
N LEU A 222 8.38 -14.54 -13.76
CA LEU A 222 7.25 -15.10 -14.49
C LEU A 222 6.41 -14.06 -15.24
N ARG A 223 6.50 -12.78 -14.86
CA ARG A 223 5.71 -11.72 -15.50
C ARG A 223 6.57 -10.54 -15.97
N MET A 224 7.34 -9.92 -15.08
CA MET A 224 8.04 -8.68 -15.42
C MET A 224 9.10 -8.84 -16.54
N ILE A 225 9.94 -9.87 -16.48
CA ILE A 225 10.98 -10.14 -17.48
C ILE A 225 10.37 -10.56 -18.83
N PRO A 226 9.40 -11.49 -18.89
CA PRO A 226 8.67 -11.79 -20.13
C PRO A 226 8.04 -10.55 -20.77
N ASP A 227 7.31 -9.74 -19.99
CA ASP A 227 6.67 -8.53 -20.49
C ASP A 227 7.68 -7.53 -21.06
N LYS A 228 8.84 -7.39 -20.41
CA LYS A 228 9.93 -6.55 -20.89
C LYS A 228 10.47 -7.01 -22.23
N ASN A 229 10.75 -8.31 -22.38
CA ASN A 229 11.27 -8.85 -23.64
C ASN A 229 10.26 -8.63 -24.78
N GLU A 230 8.97 -8.85 -24.52
CA GLU A 230 7.91 -8.60 -25.50
C GLU A 230 7.82 -7.11 -25.87
N TRP A 231 7.93 -6.21 -24.89
CA TRP A 231 7.95 -4.76 -25.12
C TRP A 231 9.14 -4.33 -25.98
N GLU A 232 10.34 -4.83 -25.68
CA GLU A 232 11.56 -4.53 -26.44
C GLU A 232 11.49 -5.07 -27.88
N GLU A 233 10.87 -6.23 -28.10
CA GLU A 233 10.62 -6.77 -29.45
C GLU A 233 9.62 -5.92 -30.24
N MET A 234 8.61 -5.32 -29.59
CA MET A 234 7.64 -4.43 -30.24
C MET A 234 8.23 -3.06 -30.60
N GLU A 235 9.23 -2.60 -29.84
CA GLU A 235 9.91 -1.31 -30.09
C GLU A 235 11.07 -1.41 -31.11
N SER A 236 11.54 -2.62 -31.45
CA SER A 236 12.63 -2.88 -32.40
C SER A 236 12.17 -2.99 -33.86
#